data_AF-A0A7V3RQP1-F1
#
_entry.id   AF-A0A7V3RQP1-F1
#
_cell.length_a   1.000
_cell.length_b   1.000
_cell.length_c   1.000
_cell.angle_alpha   90.00
_cell.angle_beta   90.00
_cell.angle_gamma   90.00
#
_symmetry.space_group_name_H-M   'P 1'
#
loop_
_entity.id
_entity.type
_entity.pdbx_description
1 polymer ?
#
loop_
_entity_poly.entity_id
_entity_poly.type
_entity_poly.pdbx_seq_one_letter_code
_entity_poly.pdbx_strand_id
1 'polypeptide(L)'
;MVARAQKRKWIDFVGGLLVGAATQPLALLAGPDTGLISLPAATDGPERIVAQTSGRSSRARLALNAGIDAERLGDYDKAATLYREAQSRANDLTPEERRELERRIAANTLALQAQREAREQLGLADSAFQHGRPAEAAALLKKVTAKELYLSPADKQRFQTLCQRMHVPPGTSPTLLSTNTEKARALVRQGREALGRGDVAQARKCAEQASALNADLSWSEDNPVRLLEDIARMDGNRAAPAGEAGPSPAAPIKTKEEALALLKQGREQLAKGQLEEANKTAARLRAARHIHWGLFFEDTPDKFQADVDRARSQRDKHQSVELLAEA
;
A
#
# COMPACT_ATOMS: atom_id res chain seq x y z
N MET A 1 -0.11 31.53 -27.80
CA MET A 1 0.57 31.73 -26.50
C MET A 1 0.16 30.59 -25.58
N VAL A 2 1.13 29.77 -25.20
CA VAL A 2 0.95 28.56 -24.38
C VAL A 2 1.20 28.94 -22.92
N ALA A 3 0.32 28.54 -22.00
CA ALA A 3 0.61 28.51 -20.57
C ALA A 3 0.24 27.13 -20.02
N ARG A 4 1.24 26.23 -20.02
CA ARG A 4 1.18 24.94 -19.32
C ARG A 4 1.65 25.17 -17.88
N ALA A 5 0.76 25.00 -16.90
CA ALA A 5 1.13 24.98 -15.50
C ALA A 5 1.54 23.56 -15.08
N GLN A 6 2.83 23.35 -14.84
CA GLN A 6 3.34 22.19 -14.12
C GLN A 6 3.31 22.47 -12.61
N LYS A 7 2.79 21.54 -11.80
CA LYS A 7 3.04 21.52 -10.36
C LYS A 7 3.56 20.15 -9.94
N ARG A 8 4.65 20.24 -9.17
CA ARG A 8 5.70 19.27 -8.90
C ARG A 8 5.25 18.23 -7.87
N LYS A 9 5.75 17.00 -8.04
CA LYS A 9 5.69 15.92 -7.05
C LYS A 9 6.63 16.26 -5.89
N TRP A 10 6.16 16.11 -4.66
CA TRP A 10 7.00 16.15 -3.46
C TRP A 10 7.09 14.72 -2.94
N ILE A 11 8.30 14.17 -3.01
CA ILE A 11 8.71 12.89 -2.48
C ILE A 11 9.79 13.20 -1.43
N ASP A 12 9.70 12.45 -0.33
CA ASP A 12 10.70 12.13 0.68
C ASP A 12 10.81 12.90 2.01
N PHE A 13 10.99 12.03 3.02
CA PHE A 13 11.75 12.15 4.27
C PHE A 13 11.01 12.58 5.53
N VAL A 14 10.79 11.63 6.46
CA VAL A 14 11.69 11.38 7.60
C VAL A 14 11.49 9.95 8.11
N GLY A 15 12.56 9.15 8.01
CA GLY A 15 12.78 7.97 8.84
C GLY A 15 13.88 8.26 9.86
N GLY A 16 13.81 7.56 11.01
CA GLY A 16 14.93 7.35 11.93
C GLY A 16 14.84 8.10 13.27
N LEU A 17 14.65 7.37 14.37
CA LEU A 17 15.76 7.01 15.27
C LEU A 17 15.26 6.07 16.39
N LEU A 18 15.89 4.91 16.45
CA LEU A 18 15.81 3.90 17.51
C LEU A 18 17.09 4.03 18.34
N VAL A 19 16.99 4.37 19.63
CA VAL A 19 18.01 4.13 20.69
C VAL A 19 17.19 4.01 21.97
N GLY A 20 17.04 2.85 22.63
CA GLY A 20 18.11 2.04 23.21
C GLY A 20 18.13 2.27 24.73
N ALA A 21 17.07 1.85 25.46
CA ALA A 21 17.04 1.93 26.92
C ALA A 21 17.68 0.66 27.50
N ALA A 22 18.97 0.75 27.83
CA ALA A 22 19.66 -0.24 28.62
C ALA A 22 19.24 -0.10 30.10
N THR A 23 18.92 -1.25 30.68
CA THR A 23 18.80 -1.54 32.11
C THR A 23 20.10 -1.19 32.87
N GLN A 24 19.99 -0.68 34.10
CA GLN A 24 20.61 -1.22 35.35
C GLN A 24 20.65 -0.17 36.50
N PRO A 25 20.81 -0.61 37.78
CA PRO A 25 20.20 0.00 38.98
C PRO A 25 21.22 0.58 39.99
N LEU A 26 20.75 0.81 41.24
CA LEU A 26 21.48 1.09 42.49
C LEU A 26 22.06 2.50 42.69
N ALA A 27 21.56 3.20 43.73
CA ALA A 27 22.35 3.42 44.96
C ALA A 27 21.50 4.14 46.03
N LEU A 28 21.28 3.42 47.12
CA LEU A 28 20.93 3.89 48.46
C LEU A 28 22.21 4.43 49.11
N LEU A 29 22.20 5.59 49.78
CA LEU A 29 22.85 5.79 51.10
C LEU A 29 22.67 7.24 51.59
N ALA A 30 22.27 7.31 52.85
CA ALA A 30 22.07 8.50 53.66
C ALA A 30 23.29 8.73 54.57
N GLY A 31 23.47 9.98 55.00
CA GLY A 31 24.23 10.35 56.21
C GLY A 31 25.59 11.03 55.98
N PRO A 32 26.11 11.73 57.00
CA PRO A 32 26.02 13.20 57.08
C PRO A 32 27.40 13.86 57.32
N ASP A 33 27.39 15.19 57.45
CA ASP A 33 28.26 16.02 58.34
C ASP A 33 28.86 17.30 57.73
N THR A 34 28.44 18.41 58.38
CA THR A 34 29.22 19.58 58.84
C THR A 34 29.87 20.56 57.86
N GLY A 35 29.54 21.85 58.05
CA GLY A 35 30.37 22.98 57.60
C GLY A 35 29.63 24.31 57.51
N LEU A 36 29.33 24.95 58.65
CA LEU A 36 28.83 26.33 58.78
C LEU A 36 29.86 27.37 58.31
N ILE A 37 29.47 28.39 57.53
CA ILE A 37 30.04 29.76 57.58
C ILE A 37 28.91 30.80 57.29
N SER A 38 28.83 31.81 58.15
CA SER A 38 27.86 32.93 58.20
C SER A 38 27.95 33.96 57.05
N LEU A 39 26.80 34.63 56.81
CA LEU A 39 26.55 35.87 56.03
C LEU A 39 27.20 37.14 56.68
N PRO A 40 27.34 38.29 55.97
CA PRO A 40 26.26 39.32 56.00
C PRO A 40 26.11 40.29 54.76
N ALA A 41 24.88 40.85 54.65
CA ALA A 41 24.47 42.21 54.18
C ALA A 41 24.71 42.68 52.72
N ALA A 42 23.64 42.88 51.91
CA ALA A 42 22.97 44.17 51.54
C ALA A 42 23.74 44.99 50.46
N THR A 43 23.19 45.55 49.37
CA THR A 43 21.86 46.12 49.05
C THR A 43 21.79 46.41 47.53
N ASP A 44 20.56 46.56 47.02
CA ASP A 44 20.14 47.31 45.81
C ASP A 44 20.38 46.76 44.40
N GLY A 45 19.32 46.11 43.90
CA GLY A 45 18.91 46.16 42.49
C GLY A 45 17.44 45.74 42.39
N PRO A 46 16.56 46.40 41.62
CA PRO A 46 15.22 45.89 41.37
C PRO A 46 15.31 44.77 40.32
N GLU A 47 16.04 43.70 40.65
CA GLU A 47 15.89 42.45 39.95
C GLU A 47 14.51 41.92 40.30
N ARG A 48 13.59 42.04 39.35
CA ARG A 48 12.42 41.18 39.28
C ARG A 48 12.92 39.74 39.20
N ILE A 49 13.14 39.16 40.37
CA ILE A 49 13.33 37.73 40.54
C ILE A 49 11.96 37.09 40.29
N VAL A 50 11.61 36.90 39.03
CA VAL A 50 10.66 35.86 38.62
C VAL A 50 11.47 34.57 38.49
N ALA A 51 12.07 34.13 39.60
CA ALA A 51 12.79 32.87 39.69
C ALA A 51 12.00 31.90 40.55
N GLN A 52 10.74 31.63 40.20
CA GLN A 52 10.02 30.44 40.64
C GLN A 52 9.03 30.03 39.57
N THR A 53 9.40 29.08 38.70
CA THR A 53 8.56 27.94 38.28
C THR A 53 9.34 26.99 37.38
N SER A 54 10.44 26.43 37.86
CA SER A 54 11.10 25.26 37.22
C SER A 54 10.54 23.92 37.70
N GLY A 55 9.48 23.90 38.53
CA GLY A 55 8.96 22.67 39.14
C GLY A 55 7.48 22.35 38.93
N ARG A 56 6.70 23.25 38.32
CA ARG A 56 5.30 22.99 37.94
C ARG A 56 5.15 23.43 36.50
N SER A 57 4.89 22.48 35.59
CA SER A 57 4.50 22.80 34.22
C SER A 57 3.43 23.89 34.26
N SER A 58 3.76 25.08 33.71
CA SER A 58 2.84 26.22 33.76
C SER A 58 1.50 25.79 33.18
N ARG A 59 0.40 26.31 33.72
CA ARG A 59 -0.95 25.92 33.26
C ARG A 59 -1.11 26.17 31.75
N ALA A 60 -0.39 27.15 31.20
CA ALA A 60 -0.27 27.42 29.78
C ALA A 60 0.40 26.25 29.00
N ARG A 61 1.52 25.72 29.50
CA ARG A 61 2.19 24.52 28.93
C ARG A 61 1.34 23.27 29.04
N LEU A 62 0.65 23.08 30.16
CA LEU A 62 -0.31 21.97 30.31
C LEU A 62 -1.44 22.07 29.28
N ALA A 63 -2.01 23.27 29.07
CA ALA A 63 -3.03 23.49 28.06
C ALA A 63 -2.49 23.28 26.63
N LEU A 64 -1.26 23.73 26.33
CA LEU A 64 -0.61 23.48 25.04
C LEU A 64 -0.44 21.97 24.80
N ASN A 65 0.12 21.23 25.75
CA ASN A 65 0.32 19.79 25.64
C ASN A 65 -1.00 19.02 25.52
N ALA A 66 -1.99 19.35 26.35
CA ALA A 66 -3.32 18.77 26.25
C ALA A 66 -3.98 19.05 24.89
N GLY A 67 -3.76 20.24 24.32
CA GLY A 67 -4.22 20.58 22.98
C GLY A 67 -3.58 19.71 21.90
N ILE A 68 -2.26 19.45 22.02
CA ILE A 68 -1.53 18.53 21.13
C ILE A 68 -2.09 17.10 21.25
N ASP A 69 -2.40 16.65 22.46
CA ASP A 69 -2.99 15.33 22.66
C ASP A 69 -4.41 15.24 22.08
N ALA A 70 -5.20 16.31 22.19
CA ALA A 70 -6.51 16.39 21.54
C ALA A 70 -6.40 16.38 20.00
N GLU A 71 -5.39 17.02 19.40
CA GLU A 71 -5.12 16.92 17.95
C GLU A 71 -4.79 15.49 17.53
N ARG A 72 -4.00 14.75 18.33
CA ARG A 72 -3.65 13.34 18.06
C ARG A 72 -4.88 12.44 18.07
N LEU A 73 -5.87 12.78 18.89
CA LEU A 73 -7.15 12.07 18.97
C LEU A 73 -8.13 12.47 17.85
N GLY A 74 -7.80 13.49 17.05
CA GLY A 74 -8.68 14.05 16.02
C GLY A 74 -9.78 14.94 16.58
N ASP A 75 -9.71 15.32 17.87
CA ASP A 75 -10.66 16.21 18.53
C ASP A 75 -10.23 17.67 18.37
N TYR A 76 -10.30 18.17 17.13
CA TYR A 76 -9.84 19.52 16.78
C TYR A 76 -10.59 20.64 17.52
N ASP A 77 -11.88 20.46 17.83
CA ASP A 77 -12.67 21.40 18.63
C ASP A 77 -12.14 21.53 20.06
N LYS A 78 -11.84 20.40 20.71
CA LYS A 78 -11.22 20.41 22.05
C LYS A 78 -9.84 21.05 22.00
N ALA A 79 -9.03 20.68 21.01
CA ALA A 79 -7.72 21.28 20.81
C ALA A 79 -7.80 22.81 20.63
N ALA A 80 -8.80 23.32 19.90
CA ALA A 80 -9.02 24.76 19.72
C ALA A 80 -9.35 25.47 21.04
N THR A 81 -10.15 24.85 21.92
CA THR A 81 -10.41 25.40 23.25
C THR A 81 -9.15 25.44 24.13
N LEU A 82 -8.33 24.38 24.08
CA LEU A 82 -7.10 24.26 24.86
C LEU A 82 -6.01 25.24 24.36
N TYR A 83 -5.91 25.43 23.04
CA TYR A 83 -5.02 26.44 22.48
C TYR A 83 -5.46 27.86 22.79
N ARG A 84 -6.77 28.13 22.87
CA ARG A 84 -7.26 29.43 23.35
C ARG A 84 -6.90 29.66 24.82
N GLU A 85 -7.01 28.64 25.66
CA GLU A 85 -6.56 28.73 27.06
C GLU A 85 -5.04 28.96 27.15
N ALA A 86 -4.24 28.26 26.35
CA ALA A 86 -2.79 28.47 26.27
C ALA A 86 -2.46 29.90 25.77
N GLN A 87 -3.18 30.41 24.78
CA GLN A 87 -2.99 31.76 24.22
C GLN A 87 -3.36 32.85 25.23
N SER A 88 -4.42 32.66 26.02
CA SER A 88 -4.78 33.59 27.10
C SER A 88 -3.69 33.73 28.16
N ARG A 89 -2.79 32.73 28.26
CA ARG A 89 -1.64 32.69 29.17
C ARG A 89 -0.31 32.65 28.42
N ALA A 90 -0.25 33.26 27.24
CA ALA A 90 0.96 33.31 26.41
C ALA A 90 2.19 33.91 27.11
N ASN A 91 1.97 34.72 28.16
CA ASN A 91 3.02 35.31 28.98
C ASN A 91 3.81 34.27 29.80
N ASP A 92 3.19 33.12 30.12
CA ASP A 92 3.81 32.04 30.90
C ASP A 92 4.58 31.04 30.01
N LEU A 93 4.60 31.27 28.69
CA LEU A 93 5.28 30.46 27.69
C LEU A 93 6.59 31.14 27.25
N THR A 94 7.58 30.36 26.81
CA THR A 94 8.77 30.94 26.18
C THR A 94 8.44 31.49 24.78
N PRO A 95 9.28 32.38 24.21
CA PRO A 95 9.11 32.84 22.83
C PRO A 95 9.00 31.70 21.80
N GLU A 96 9.74 30.62 21.99
CA GLU A 96 9.70 29.43 21.14
C GLU A 96 8.37 28.69 21.28
N GLU A 97 7.90 28.49 22.52
CA GLU A 97 6.62 27.84 22.79
C GLU A 97 5.43 28.66 22.25
N ARG A 98 5.51 30.00 22.27
CA ARG A 98 4.52 30.87 21.64
C ARG A 98 4.46 30.69 20.13
N ARG A 99 5.62 30.63 19.46
CA ARG A 99 5.69 30.36 18.00
C ARG A 99 5.13 28.99 17.65
N GLU A 100 5.39 27.99 18.49
CA GLU A 100 4.83 26.65 18.32
C GLU A 100 3.30 26.67 18.47
N LEU A 101 2.79 27.32 19.52
CA LEU A 101 1.35 27.49 19.75
C LEU A 101 0.67 28.16 18.55
N GLU A 102 1.23 29.23 18.01
CA GLU A 102 0.69 29.91 16.82
C GLU A 102 0.65 28.99 15.60
N ARG A 103 1.72 28.24 15.35
CA ARG A 103 1.78 27.27 14.24
C ARG A 103 0.71 26.19 14.39
N ARG A 104 0.49 25.70 15.61
CA ARG A 104 -0.52 24.68 15.92
C ARG A 104 -1.93 25.22 15.80
N ILE A 105 -2.20 26.43 16.29
CA ILE A 105 -3.49 27.09 16.07
C ILE A 105 -3.78 27.19 14.58
N ALA A 106 -2.81 27.63 13.77
CA ALA A 106 -2.98 27.69 12.32
C ALA A 106 -3.29 26.31 11.71
N ALA A 107 -2.54 25.27 12.08
CA ALA A 107 -2.77 23.90 11.62
C ALA A 107 -4.16 23.37 12.03
N ASN A 108 -4.56 23.59 13.27
CA ASN A 108 -5.86 23.21 13.80
C ASN A 108 -7.00 23.94 13.08
N THR A 109 -6.86 25.24 12.80
CA THR A 109 -7.87 25.97 12.03
C THR A 109 -8.08 25.40 10.63
N LEU A 110 -7.00 24.96 9.95
CA LEU A 110 -7.10 24.28 8.67
C LEU A 110 -7.77 22.90 8.81
N ALA A 111 -7.46 22.15 9.85
CA ALA A 111 -8.10 20.86 10.13
C ALA A 111 -9.61 21.02 10.37
N LEU A 112 -10.02 22.01 11.17
CA LEU A 112 -11.43 22.35 11.41
C LEU A 112 -12.16 22.76 10.12
N GLN A 113 -11.52 23.53 9.25
CA GLN A 113 -12.08 23.86 7.93
C GLN A 113 -12.25 22.61 7.07
N ALA A 114 -11.24 21.75 6.99
CA ALA A 114 -11.32 20.49 6.25
C ALA A 114 -12.43 19.57 6.79
N GLN A 115 -12.62 19.52 8.11
CA GLN A 115 -13.69 18.76 8.76
C GLN A 115 -15.08 19.30 8.42
N ARG A 116 -15.27 20.63 8.45
CA ARG A 116 -16.53 21.28 8.04
C ARG A 116 -16.88 20.96 6.59
N GLU A 117 -15.91 21.13 5.69
CA GLU A 117 -16.10 20.82 4.27
C GLU A 117 -16.41 19.34 4.03
N ALA A 118 -15.74 18.42 4.74
CA ALA A 118 -16.02 17.00 4.64
C ALA A 118 -17.43 16.66 5.14
N ARG A 119 -17.88 17.28 6.25
CA ARG A 119 -19.22 17.10 6.79
C ARG A 119 -20.32 17.64 5.87
N GLU A 120 -20.09 18.80 5.25
CA GLU A 120 -20.99 19.35 4.23
C GLU A 120 -21.11 18.40 3.03
N GLN A 121 -19.98 17.86 2.55
CA GLN A 121 -19.98 16.90 1.44
C GLN A 121 -20.68 15.59 1.80
N LEU A 122 -20.54 15.10 3.04
CA LEU A 122 -21.31 13.96 3.54
C LEU A 122 -22.81 14.25 3.53
N GLY A 123 -23.23 15.42 4.01
CA GLY A 123 -24.63 15.82 3.99
C GLY A 123 -25.20 15.89 2.57
N LEU A 124 -24.43 16.44 1.62
CA LEU A 124 -24.82 16.47 0.21
C LEU A 124 -24.90 15.05 -0.39
N ALA A 125 -23.99 14.15 -0.02
CA ALA A 125 -24.03 12.75 -0.47
C ALA A 125 -25.27 12.03 0.08
N ASP A 126 -25.60 12.25 1.36
CA ASP A 126 -26.82 11.76 2.00
C ASP A 126 -28.08 12.23 1.27
N SER A 127 -28.19 13.53 1.01
CA SER A 127 -29.33 14.09 0.28
C SER A 127 -29.40 13.56 -1.16
N ALA A 128 -28.29 13.51 -1.88
CA ALA A 128 -28.25 12.96 -3.25
C ALA A 128 -28.68 11.49 -3.30
N PHE A 129 -28.29 10.69 -2.29
CA PHE A 129 -28.73 9.31 -2.17
C PHE A 129 -30.25 9.22 -1.91
N GLN A 130 -30.78 10.03 -1.00
CA GLN A 130 -32.22 10.08 -0.71
C GLN A 130 -33.06 10.50 -1.93
N HIS A 131 -32.52 11.37 -2.79
CA HIS A 131 -33.15 11.80 -4.04
C HIS A 131 -32.94 10.84 -5.21
N GLY A 132 -32.45 9.62 -4.98
CA GLY A 132 -32.28 8.60 -6.02
C GLY A 132 -31.16 8.88 -7.02
N ARG A 133 -30.15 9.69 -6.64
CA ARG A 133 -28.97 10.02 -7.46
C ARG A 133 -27.70 9.36 -6.91
N PRO A 134 -27.56 8.02 -7.00
CA PRO A 134 -26.46 7.29 -6.38
C PRO A 134 -25.08 7.61 -7.00
N ALA A 135 -25.03 7.97 -8.28
CA ALA A 135 -23.78 8.33 -8.96
C ALA A 135 -23.18 9.65 -8.43
N GLU A 136 -24.02 10.65 -8.16
CA GLU A 136 -23.60 11.93 -7.60
C GLU A 136 -23.15 11.78 -6.14
N ALA A 137 -23.91 11.01 -5.35
CA ALA A 137 -23.54 10.66 -3.98
C ALA A 137 -22.20 9.91 -3.92
N ALA A 138 -21.93 8.99 -4.86
CA ALA A 138 -20.66 8.25 -4.91
C ALA A 138 -19.47 9.18 -5.23
N ALA A 139 -19.66 10.14 -6.14
CA ALA A 139 -18.64 11.13 -6.46
C ALA A 139 -18.31 12.04 -5.27
N LEU A 140 -19.33 12.41 -4.47
CA LEU A 140 -19.15 13.18 -3.23
C LEU A 140 -18.44 12.36 -2.16
N LEU A 141 -18.80 11.09 -1.98
CA LEU A 141 -18.12 10.20 -1.03
C LEU A 141 -16.64 10.03 -1.33
N LYS A 142 -16.25 9.95 -2.61
CA LYS A 142 -14.85 9.88 -3.02
C LYS A 142 -14.06 11.13 -2.61
N LYS A 143 -14.68 12.31 -2.64
CA LYS A 143 -14.06 13.57 -2.17
C LYS A 143 -13.89 13.58 -0.65
N VAL A 144 -14.86 13.03 0.07
CA VAL A 144 -14.78 12.84 1.53
C VAL A 144 -13.68 11.84 1.90
N THR A 145 -13.49 10.77 1.11
CA THR A 145 -12.42 9.79 1.36
C THR A 145 -11.03 10.45 1.35
N ALA A 146 -10.80 11.41 0.46
CA ALA A 146 -9.54 12.15 0.42
C ALA A 146 -9.29 13.01 1.68
N LYS A 147 -10.35 13.31 2.45
CA LYS A 147 -10.32 14.09 3.68
C LYS A 147 -10.53 13.23 4.94
N GLU A 148 -10.58 11.91 4.80
CA GLU A 148 -10.92 10.95 5.87
C GLU A 148 -10.06 11.14 7.14
N LEU A 149 -8.82 11.57 6.96
CA LEU A 149 -7.88 11.86 8.04
C LEU A 149 -8.40 12.90 9.04
N TYR A 150 -9.24 13.85 8.60
CA TYR A 150 -9.76 14.94 9.42
C TYR A 150 -11.18 14.71 9.95
N LEU A 151 -11.81 13.57 9.63
CA LEU A 151 -13.18 13.30 10.09
C LEU A 151 -13.21 12.94 11.58
N SER A 152 -14.21 13.48 12.28
CA SER A 152 -14.52 13.06 13.64
C SER A 152 -14.95 11.58 13.68
N PRO A 153 -14.87 10.91 14.84
CA PRO A 153 -15.39 9.56 15.00
C PRO A 153 -16.87 9.42 14.57
N ALA A 154 -17.70 10.42 14.87
CA ALA A 154 -19.11 10.42 14.50
C ALA A 154 -19.32 10.56 12.97
N ASP A 155 -18.53 11.41 12.31
CA ASP A 155 -18.62 11.60 10.86
C ASP A 155 -18.07 10.38 10.11
N LYS A 156 -17.02 9.73 10.64
CA LYS A 156 -16.51 8.44 10.13
C LYS A 156 -17.59 7.35 10.18
N GLN A 157 -18.35 7.26 11.27
CA GLN A 157 -19.46 6.32 11.35
C GLN A 157 -20.53 6.60 10.29
N ARG A 158 -20.95 7.86 10.13
CA ARG A 158 -21.93 8.26 9.09
C ARG A 158 -21.43 7.92 7.69
N PHE A 159 -20.17 8.23 7.39
CA PHE A 159 -19.52 7.90 6.13
C PHE A 159 -19.56 6.38 5.86
N GLN A 160 -19.17 5.57 6.85
CA GLN A 160 -19.22 4.11 6.73
C GLN A 160 -20.64 3.58 6.51
N THR A 161 -21.63 4.08 7.24
CA THR A 161 -23.04 3.71 7.05
C THR A 161 -23.54 4.08 5.66
N LEU A 162 -23.15 5.25 5.14
CA LEU A 162 -23.53 5.68 3.79
C LEU A 162 -22.91 4.78 2.73
N CYS A 163 -21.62 4.49 2.85
CA CYS A 163 -20.91 3.55 1.98
C CYS A 163 -21.54 2.16 1.96
N GLN A 164 -21.92 1.63 3.13
CA GLN A 164 -22.60 0.34 3.25
C GLN A 164 -23.97 0.35 2.56
N ARG A 165 -24.77 1.40 2.77
CA ARG A 165 -26.10 1.54 2.13
C ARG A 165 -26.02 1.72 0.62
N MET A 166 -24.96 2.37 0.14
CA MET A 166 -24.76 2.62 -1.28
C MET A 166 -24.05 1.47 -2.01
N HIS A 167 -23.52 0.48 -1.27
CA HIS A 167 -22.57 -0.51 -1.81
C HIS A 167 -21.39 0.16 -2.55
N VAL A 168 -21.03 1.39 -2.14
CA VAL A 168 -19.92 2.18 -2.67
C VAL A 168 -18.80 2.11 -1.62
N PRO A 169 -17.70 1.40 -1.90
CA PRO A 169 -16.63 1.28 -0.92
C PRO A 169 -15.96 2.65 -0.70
N PRO A 170 -15.69 3.03 0.56
CA PRO A 170 -14.88 4.20 0.87
C PRO A 170 -13.45 3.90 0.45
N GLY A 171 -13.00 4.46 -0.68
CA GLY A 171 -11.68 4.22 -1.26
C GLY A 171 -11.43 2.75 -1.58
N THR A 172 -11.65 2.34 -2.84
CA THR A 172 -11.34 1.01 -3.42
C THR A 172 -10.87 -0.03 -2.39
N SER A 173 -11.84 -0.69 -1.76
CA SER A 173 -11.68 -1.77 -0.80
C SER A 173 -12.62 -2.91 -1.19
N PRO A 174 -12.29 -4.16 -0.80
CA PRO A 174 -12.26 -5.35 -1.65
C PRO A 174 -13.62 -6.06 -1.85
N THR A 175 -14.75 -5.34 -1.85
CA THR A 175 -16.09 -5.95 -1.83
C THR A 175 -16.72 -6.10 -3.23
N LEU A 176 -16.43 -5.20 -4.18
CA LEU A 176 -16.74 -5.44 -5.60
C LEU A 176 -15.82 -6.50 -6.20
N LEU A 177 -14.55 -6.53 -5.75
CA LEU A 177 -13.68 -7.65 -5.99
C LEU A 177 -14.23 -8.89 -5.30
N SER A 178 -14.62 -8.90 -4.01
CA SER A 178 -15.18 -10.10 -3.36
C SER A 178 -16.44 -10.63 -4.04
N THR A 179 -17.38 -9.79 -4.49
CA THR A 179 -18.58 -10.28 -5.20
C THR A 179 -18.27 -10.77 -6.61
N ASN A 180 -17.38 -10.10 -7.35
CA ASN A 180 -16.89 -10.60 -8.64
C ASN A 180 -15.98 -11.83 -8.49
N THR A 181 -15.23 -11.93 -7.40
CA THR A 181 -14.36 -13.04 -7.00
C THR A 181 -15.19 -14.23 -6.53
N GLU A 182 -16.28 -14.03 -5.82
CA GLU A 182 -17.24 -15.07 -5.46
C GLU A 182 -18.01 -15.57 -6.69
N LYS A 183 -18.45 -14.67 -7.57
CA LYS A 183 -19.05 -15.05 -8.86
C LYS A 183 -18.06 -15.77 -9.77
N ALA A 184 -16.82 -15.29 -9.85
CA ALA A 184 -15.75 -15.95 -10.60
C ALA A 184 -15.41 -17.33 -10.00
N ARG A 185 -15.36 -17.47 -8.66
CA ARG A 185 -15.19 -18.76 -7.98
C ARG A 185 -16.34 -19.73 -8.27
N ALA A 186 -17.58 -19.23 -8.27
CA ALA A 186 -18.74 -20.04 -8.61
C ALA A 186 -18.71 -20.51 -10.07
N LEU A 187 -18.36 -19.63 -11.01
CA LEU A 187 -18.20 -19.96 -12.43
C LEU A 187 -17.04 -20.93 -12.68
N VAL A 188 -15.91 -20.76 -11.99
CA VAL A 188 -14.78 -21.70 -12.08
C VAL A 188 -15.18 -23.09 -11.57
N ARG A 189 -15.92 -23.16 -10.45
CA ARG A 189 -16.44 -24.43 -9.92
C ARG A 189 -17.44 -25.09 -10.88
N GLN A 190 -18.36 -24.32 -11.45
CA GLN A 190 -19.31 -24.81 -12.44
C GLN A 190 -18.59 -25.34 -13.70
N GLY A 191 -17.54 -24.65 -14.14
CA GLY A 191 -16.70 -25.11 -15.25
C GLY A 191 -15.94 -26.40 -14.95
N ARG A 192 -15.45 -26.59 -13.72
CA ARG A 192 -14.83 -27.85 -13.27
C ARG A 192 -15.81 -29.02 -13.27
N GLU A 193 -17.03 -28.80 -12.79
CA GLU A 193 -18.08 -29.81 -12.82
C GLU A 193 -18.47 -30.18 -14.26
N ALA A 194 -18.57 -29.18 -15.15
CA ALA A 194 -18.81 -29.41 -16.58
C ALA A 194 -17.67 -30.21 -17.23
N LEU A 195 -16.41 -29.92 -16.89
CA LEU A 195 -15.25 -30.72 -17.33
C LEU A 195 -15.31 -32.16 -16.81
N GLY A 196 -15.68 -32.37 -15.55
CA GLY A 196 -15.86 -33.71 -14.98
C GLY A 196 -16.93 -34.53 -15.68
N ARG A 197 -17.94 -33.85 -16.27
CA ARG A 197 -18.97 -34.46 -17.11
C ARG A 197 -18.56 -34.63 -18.59
N GLY A 198 -17.36 -34.16 -18.97
CA GLY A 198 -16.88 -34.17 -20.36
C GLY A 198 -17.49 -33.08 -21.27
N ASP A 199 -18.21 -32.11 -20.69
CA ASP A 199 -18.81 -30.98 -21.41
C ASP A 199 -17.83 -29.80 -21.48
N VAL A 200 -16.90 -29.93 -22.42
CA VAL A 200 -15.81 -28.97 -22.68
C VAL A 200 -16.37 -27.60 -23.13
N ALA A 201 -17.48 -27.59 -23.86
CA ALA A 201 -18.08 -26.36 -24.39
C ALA A 201 -18.68 -25.49 -23.27
N GLN A 202 -19.40 -26.11 -22.32
CA GLN A 202 -19.90 -25.36 -21.16
C GLN A 202 -18.79 -24.93 -20.21
N ALA A 203 -17.78 -25.79 -20.00
CA ALA A 203 -16.62 -25.43 -19.18
C ALA A 203 -15.89 -24.20 -19.69
N ARG A 204 -15.68 -24.10 -21.02
CA ARG A 204 -15.04 -22.94 -21.67
C ARG A 204 -15.84 -21.67 -21.48
N LYS A 205 -17.17 -21.73 -21.69
CA LYS A 205 -18.05 -20.57 -21.45
C LYS A 205 -17.97 -20.06 -20.01
N CYS A 206 -17.98 -20.97 -19.03
CA CYS A 206 -17.88 -20.59 -17.61
C CYS A 206 -16.51 -19.95 -17.30
N ALA A 207 -15.43 -20.46 -17.89
CA ALA A 207 -14.08 -19.94 -17.68
C ALA A 207 -13.88 -18.55 -18.31
N GLU A 208 -14.42 -18.31 -19.50
CA GLU A 208 -14.42 -16.99 -20.18
C GLU A 208 -15.30 -15.97 -19.43
N GLN A 209 -16.44 -16.39 -18.90
CA GLN A 209 -17.27 -15.54 -18.04
C GLN A 209 -16.56 -15.18 -16.74
N ALA A 210 -15.83 -16.12 -16.13
CA ALA A 210 -15.05 -15.89 -14.92
C ALA A 210 -13.86 -14.94 -15.17
N SER A 211 -13.20 -15.03 -16.33
CA SER A 211 -12.11 -14.12 -16.69
C SER A 211 -12.61 -12.70 -17.00
N ALA A 212 -13.78 -12.58 -17.63
CA ALA A 212 -14.41 -11.28 -17.91
C ALA A 212 -14.75 -10.48 -16.64
N LEU A 213 -14.93 -11.15 -15.50
CA LEU A 213 -15.18 -10.51 -14.21
C LEU A 213 -13.93 -9.86 -13.59
N ASN A 214 -12.73 -10.08 -14.15
CA ASN A 214 -11.45 -9.53 -13.68
C ASN A 214 -11.27 -9.66 -12.15
N ALA A 215 -11.65 -10.81 -11.61
CA ALA A 215 -11.58 -11.09 -10.19
C ALA A 215 -10.12 -11.31 -9.75
N ASP A 216 -9.75 -10.72 -8.61
CA ASP A 216 -8.44 -10.96 -7.99
C ASP A 216 -8.50 -12.31 -7.26
N LEU A 217 -8.10 -13.37 -7.96
CA LEU A 217 -8.03 -14.75 -7.46
C LEU A 217 -6.56 -15.07 -7.16
N SER A 218 -6.28 -15.45 -5.92
CA SER A 218 -4.93 -15.83 -5.51
C SER A 218 -4.41 -17.00 -6.36
N TRP A 219 -3.12 -16.99 -6.68
CA TRP A 219 -2.45 -18.03 -7.47
C TRP A 219 -2.53 -19.44 -6.84
N SER A 220 -2.78 -19.51 -5.53
CA SER A 220 -2.98 -20.75 -4.75
C SER A 220 -4.41 -21.29 -4.82
N GLU A 221 -5.36 -20.52 -5.36
CA GLU A 221 -6.76 -20.90 -5.55
C GLU A 221 -7.02 -21.29 -7.01
N ASP A 222 -8.08 -22.05 -7.25
CA ASP A 222 -8.50 -22.43 -8.59
C ASP A 222 -8.96 -21.17 -9.35
N ASN A 223 -8.29 -20.87 -10.46
CA ASN A 223 -8.45 -19.62 -11.19
C ASN A 223 -8.89 -19.90 -12.64
N PRO A 224 -9.53 -18.93 -13.33
CA PRO A 224 -10.04 -19.15 -14.68
C PRO A 224 -8.93 -19.52 -15.68
N VAL A 225 -7.69 -19.08 -15.43
CA VAL A 225 -6.53 -19.39 -16.26
C VAL A 225 -6.20 -20.90 -16.22
N ARG A 226 -6.11 -21.51 -15.04
CA ARG A 226 -5.86 -22.95 -14.90
C ARG A 226 -7.00 -23.79 -15.47
N LEU A 227 -8.24 -23.32 -15.30
CA LEU A 227 -9.40 -23.98 -15.89
C LEU A 227 -9.32 -23.97 -17.43
N LEU A 228 -8.95 -22.84 -18.04
CA LEU A 228 -8.74 -22.74 -19.49
C LEU A 228 -7.56 -23.60 -19.97
N GLU A 229 -6.47 -23.68 -19.21
CA GLU A 229 -5.34 -24.57 -19.52
C GLU A 229 -5.75 -26.06 -19.48
N ASP A 230 -6.53 -26.46 -18.48
CA ASP A 230 -7.01 -27.84 -18.37
C ASP A 230 -8.05 -28.17 -19.46
N ILE A 231 -8.89 -27.21 -19.84
CA ILE A 231 -9.76 -27.29 -21.02
C ILE A 231 -8.92 -27.49 -22.29
N ALA A 232 -7.89 -26.67 -22.50
CA ALA A 232 -7.01 -26.76 -23.66
C ALA A 232 -6.25 -28.10 -23.71
N ARG A 233 -5.87 -28.66 -22.55
CA ARG A 233 -5.27 -30.00 -22.48
C ARG A 233 -6.27 -31.10 -22.83
N MET A 234 -7.50 -31.03 -22.34
CA MET A 234 -8.52 -32.02 -22.69
C MET A 234 -9.01 -31.89 -24.13
N ASP A 235 -9.12 -30.68 -24.66
CA ASP A 235 -9.48 -30.42 -26.05
C ASP A 235 -8.34 -30.81 -27.00
N GLY A 236 -7.09 -30.50 -26.64
CA GLY A 236 -5.90 -30.98 -27.34
C GLY A 236 -5.75 -32.50 -27.31
N ASN A 237 -6.24 -33.16 -26.26
CA ASN A 237 -6.27 -34.63 -26.16
C ASN A 237 -7.49 -35.24 -26.89
N ARG A 238 -8.51 -34.44 -27.24
CA ARG A 238 -9.69 -34.86 -28.01
C ARG A 238 -9.59 -34.52 -29.50
N ALA A 239 -8.74 -33.55 -29.86
CA ALA A 239 -8.50 -33.07 -31.22
C ALA A 239 -7.27 -33.70 -31.91
N ALA A 240 -6.61 -34.68 -31.32
CA ALA A 240 -5.49 -35.39 -31.96
C ALA A 240 -5.79 -36.88 -32.13
N PRO A 241 -6.09 -37.36 -33.35
CA PRO A 241 -5.80 -38.74 -33.71
C PRO A 241 -4.28 -38.91 -33.78
N ALA A 242 -3.80 -40.03 -33.23
CA ALA A 242 -2.45 -40.57 -33.26
C ALA A 242 -1.45 -39.89 -34.22
N GLY A 243 -0.44 -39.22 -33.66
CA GLY A 243 0.67 -38.66 -34.41
C GLY A 243 1.76 -38.11 -33.50
N GLU A 244 2.68 -38.99 -33.10
CA GLU A 244 4.07 -38.70 -32.70
C GLU A 244 4.32 -37.84 -31.43
N ALA A 245 4.56 -38.58 -30.34
CA ALA A 245 5.59 -38.36 -29.32
C ALA A 245 6.27 -36.96 -29.27
N GLY A 246 5.70 -36.06 -28.46
CA GLY A 246 6.48 -35.11 -27.67
C GLY A 246 6.59 -35.64 -26.23
N PRO A 247 7.79 -35.88 -25.67
CA PRO A 247 7.90 -36.51 -24.37
C PRO A 247 7.41 -35.59 -23.24
N SER A 248 6.70 -36.26 -22.33
CA SER A 248 6.23 -35.90 -20.99
C SER A 248 7.19 -35.05 -20.13
N PRO A 249 6.72 -34.50 -18.99
CA PRO A 249 7.26 -33.32 -18.32
C PRO A 249 8.68 -33.59 -17.81
N ALA A 250 9.62 -32.72 -18.18
CA ALA A 250 10.97 -32.78 -17.66
C ALA A 250 10.96 -32.71 -16.12
N ALA A 251 11.72 -33.61 -15.51
CA ALA A 251 11.83 -33.80 -14.08
C ALA A 251 11.99 -32.47 -13.31
N PRO A 252 11.42 -32.37 -12.09
CA PRO A 252 11.65 -31.20 -11.25
C PRO A 252 13.14 -31.07 -11.00
N ILE A 253 13.69 -29.88 -11.24
CA ILE A 253 15.05 -29.51 -10.85
C ILE A 253 15.10 -29.64 -9.32
N LYS A 254 15.99 -30.45 -8.75
CA LYS A 254 16.05 -30.69 -7.29
C LYS A 254 17.22 -29.98 -6.63
N THR A 255 18.26 -29.66 -7.40
CA THR A 255 19.50 -29.11 -6.88
C THR A 255 19.94 -27.84 -7.61
N LYS A 256 20.74 -27.00 -6.94
CA LYS A 256 21.34 -25.80 -7.55
C LYS A 256 22.25 -26.15 -8.73
N GLU A 257 22.92 -27.30 -8.68
CA GLU A 257 23.82 -27.78 -9.75
C GLU A 257 23.05 -28.10 -11.03
N GLU A 258 21.90 -28.77 -10.93
CA GLU A 258 21.02 -29.04 -12.07
C GLU A 258 20.49 -27.74 -12.70
N ALA A 259 20.20 -26.73 -11.87
CA ALA A 259 19.75 -25.42 -12.35
C ALA A 259 20.86 -24.66 -13.10
N LEU A 260 22.11 -24.73 -12.61
CA LEU A 260 23.25 -24.12 -13.30
C LEU A 260 23.56 -24.82 -14.63
N ALA A 261 23.47 -26.16 -14.65
CA ALA A 261 23.62 -26.93 -15.89
C ALA A 261 22.55 -26.56 -16.92
N LEU A 262 21.29 -26.40 -16.48
CA LEU A 262 20.18 -25.96 -17.34
C LEU A 262 20.34 -24.52 -17.85
N LEU A 263 20.85 -23.61 -17.02
CA LEU A 263 21.19 -22.25 -17.47
C LEU A 263 22.25 -22.26 -18.56
N LYS A 264 23.33 -23.04 -18.37
CA LYS A 264 24.39 -23.18 -19.37
C LYS A 264 23.84 -23.76 -20.68
N GLN A 265 23.02 -24.80 -20.60
CA GLN A 265 22.35 -25.38 -21.77
C GLN A 265 21.45 -24.35 -22.47
N GLY A 266 20.66 -23.57 -21.73
CA GLY A 266 19.80 -22.54 -22.28
C GLY A 266 20.58 -21.42 -22.98
N ARG A 267 21.74 -21.04 -22.44
CA ARG A 267 22.65 -20.07 -23.07
C ARG A 267 23.22 -20.59 -24.40
N GLU A 268 23.57 -21.87 -24.46
CA GLU A 268 24.01 -22.51 -25.70
C GLU A 268 22.86 -22.57 -26.74
N GLN A 269 21.63 -22.83 -26.31
CA GLN A 269 20.44 -22.80 -27.17
C GLN A 269 20.16 -21.40 -27.72
N LEU A 270 20.32 -20.35 -26.91
CA LEU A 270 20.24 -18.97 -27.38
C LEU A 270 21.35 -18.65 -28.39
N ALA A 271 22.59 -19.09 -28.14
CA ALA A 271 23.69 -18.90 -29.07
C ALA A 271 23.47 -19.62 -30.41
N LYS A 272 22.75 -20.75 -30.41
CA LYS A 272 22.35 -21.51 -31.60
C LYS A 272 21.09 -20.96 -32.29
N GLY A 273 20.44 -19.93 -31.73
CA GLY A 273 19.19 -19.37 -32.27
C GLY A 273 17.94 -20.23 -32.02
N GLN A 274 18.03 -21.24 -31.15
CA GLN A 274 16.92 -22.13 -30.79
C GLN A 274 16.00 -21.48 -29.74
N LEU A 275 15.31 -20.40 -30.14
CA LEU A 275 14.52 -19.55 -29.23
C LEU A 275 13.33 -20.26 -28.56
N GLU A 276 12.79 -21.32 -29.17
CA GLU A 276 11.72 -22.12 -28.56
C GLU A 276 12.23 -23.07 -27.48
N GLU A 277 13.41 -23.67 -27.68
CA GLU A 277 14.03 -24.53 -26.68
C GLU A 277 14.55 -23.70 -25.49
N ALA A 278 15.13 -22.54 -25.77
CA ALA A 278 15.61 -21.60 -24.76
C ALA A 278 14.48 -21.07 -23.86
N ASN A 279 13.27 -20.85 -24.41
CA ASN A 279 12.12 -20.45 -23.60
C ASN A 279 11.59 -21.59 -22.73
N LYS A 280 11.63 -22.83 -23.24
CA LYS A 280 11.29 -24.02 -22.44
C LYS A 280 12.28 -24.21 -21.28
N THR A 281 13.57 -24.00 -21.49
CA THR A 281 14.57 -24.06 -20.41
C THR A 281 14.38 -22.93 -19.40
N ALA A 282 14.07 -21.72 -19.84
CA ALA A 282 13.77 -20.59 -18.95
C ALA A 282 12.51 -20.82 -18.08
N ALA A 283 11.46 -21.38 -18.67
CA ALA A 283 10.24 -21.76 -17.95
C ALA A 283 10.52 -22.85 -16.88
N ARG A 284 11.37 -23.84 -17.20
CA ARG A 284 11.78 -24.88 -16.24
C ARG A 284 12.58 -24.30 -15.07
N LEU A 285 13.51 -23.38 -15.35
CA LEU A 285 14.30 -22.72 -14.31
C LEU A 285 13.44 -21.86 -13.38
N ARG A 286 12.41 -21.18 -13.90
CA ARG A 286 11.45 -20.45 -13.06
C ARG A 286 10.53 -21.34 -12.24
N ALA A 287 10.21 -22.54 -12.75
CA ALA A 287 9.42 -23.50 -11.98
C ALA A 287 10.18 -23.97 -10.71
N ALA A 288 11.51 -23.93 -10.73
CA ALA A 288 12.36 -24.24 -9.58
C ALA A 288 12.47 -23.08 -8.57
N ARG A 289 11.33 -22.63 -8.03
CA ARG A 289 11.24 -21.52 -7.05
C ARG A 289 11.95 -21.77 -5.71
N HIS A 290 12.34 -23.02 -5.44
CA HIS A 290 13.03 -23.43 -4.21
C HIS A 290 14.55 -23.22 -4.28
N ILE A 291 15.09 -22.85 -5.44
CA ILE A 291 16.53 -22.59 -5.61
C ILE A 291 16.76 -21.09 -5.45
N HIS A 292 17.46 -20.74 -4.37
CA HIS A 292 17.81 -19.35 -4.08
C HIS A 292 19.03 -18.93 -4.91
N TRP A 293 18.82 -17.97 -5.81
CA TRP A 293 19.86 -17.34 -6.60
C TRP A 293 20.47 -16.20 -5.78
N GLY A 294 21.80 -16.11 -5.74
CA GLY A 294 22.51 -15.12 -4.94
C GLY A 294 22.13 -13.69 -5.35
N LEU A 295 22.07 -12.78 -4.36
CA LEU A 295 21.66 -11.37 -4.55
C LEU A 295 22.64 -10.53 -5.38
N PHE A 296 23.81 -11.07 -5.74
CA PHE A 296 24.87 -10.31 -6.41
C PHE A 296 25.55 -11.13 -7.53
N PHE A 297 25.46 -10.62 -8.76
CA PHE A 297 26.23 -10.97 -9.98
C PHE A 297 26.12 -12.38 -10.59
N GLU A 298 25.37 -13.32 -10.02
CA GLU A 298 25.14 -14.63 -10.67
C GLU A 298 24.01 -14.59 -11.71
N ASP A 299 24.25 -15.25 -12.85
CA ASP A 299 23.31 -15.35 -13.96
C ASP A 299 22.00 -15.95 -13.45
N THR A 300 20.96 -15.12 -13.39
CA THR A 300 19.68 -15.43 -12.75
C THR A 300 18.71 -15.95 -13.82
N PRO A 301 17.80 -16.90 -13.51
CA PRO A 301 16.75 -17.30 -14.44
C PRO A 301 15.94 -16.13 -15.01
N ASP A 302 15.80 -15.04 -14.25
CA ASP A 302 15.13 -13.83 -14.72
C ASP A 302 15.91 -13.07 -15.80
N LYS A 303 17.24 -13.00 -15.69
CA LYS A 303 18.10 -12.42 -16.73
C LYS A 303 18.10 -13.28 -17.99
N PHE A 304 18.20 -14.60 -17.81
CA PHE A 304 18.14 -15.54 -18.92
C PHE A 304 16.84 -15.40 -19.72
N GLN A 305 15.68 -15.31 -19.06
CA GLN A 305 14.42 -15.05 -19.77
C GLN A 305 14.42 -13.71 -20.49
N ALA A 306 14.88 -12.64 -19.84
CA ALA A 306 14.90 -11.32 -20.47
C ALA A 306 15.74 -11.35 -21.77
N ASP A 307 16.81 -12.14 -21.80
CA ASP A 307 17.62 -12.36 -22.98
C ASP A 307 16.89 -13.19 -24.06
N VAL A 308 16.12 -14.23 -23.67
CA VAL A 308 15.25 -14.99 -24.58
C VAL A 308 14.20 -14.09 -25.24
N ASP A 309 13.51 -13.27 -24.44
CA ASP A 309 12.44 -12.39 -24.92
C ASP A 309 13.01 -11.29 -25.85
N ARG A 310 14.18 -10.75 -25.50
CA ARG A 310 14.90 -9.80 -26.36
C ARG A 310 15.30 -10.44 -27.68
N ALA A 311 15.82 -11.67 -27.67
CA ALA A 311 16.22 -12.38 -28.89
C ALA A 311 15.01 -12.68 -29.80
N ARG A 312 13.86 -13.06 -29.22
CA ARG A 312 12.58 -13.21 -29.96
C ARG A 312 12.14 -11.91 -30.61
N SER A 313 12.09 -10.82 -29.83
CA SER A 313 11.70 -9.52 -30.36
C SER A 313 12.61 -9.03 -31.50
N GLN A 314 13.92 -9.33 -31.45
CA GLN A 314 14.82 -9.02 -32.56
C GLN A 314 14.51 -9.88 -33.80
N ARG A 315 14.26 -11.18 -33.64
CA ARG A 315 13.87 -12.05 -34.76
C ARG A 315 12.59 -11.58 -35.43
N ASP A 316 11.58 -11.24 -34.65
CA ASP A 316 10.29 -10.78 -35.17
C ASP A 316 10.41 -9.43 -35.89
N LYS A 317 11.31 -8.55 -35.43
CA LYS A 317 11.67 -7.31 -36.12
C LYS A 317 12.39 -7.57 -37.45
N HIS A 318 13.33 -8.51 -37.49
CA HIS A 318 14.02 -8.86 -38.73
C HIS A 318 13.06 -9.47 -39.76
N GLN A 319 12.18 -10.39 -39.34
CA GLN A 319 11.17 -10.99 -40.22
C GLN A 319 10.17 -9.95 -40.75
N SER A 320 9.75 -9.00 -39.91
CA SER A 320 8.85 -7.93 -40.37
C SER A 320 9.51 -6.95 -41.32
N VAL A 321 10.80 -6.65 -41.16
CA VAL A 321 11.55 -5.82 -42.12
C VAL A 321 11.74 -6.55 -43.45
N GLU A 322 12.01 -7.85 -43.44
CA GLU A 322 12.10 -8.65 -44.69
C GLU A 322 10.76 -8.71 -45.41
N LEU A 323 9.65 -8.96 -44.70
CA LEU A 323 8.30 -8.97 -45.28
C LEU A 323 7.89 -7.60 -45.85
N LEU A 324 8.36 -6.49 -45.26
CA LEU A 324 8.13 -5.14 -45.78
C LEU A 324 9.03 -4.78 -46.96
N ALA A 325 10.15 -5.48 -47.15
CA ALA A 325 11.04 -5.30 -48.30
C ALA A 325 10.64 -6.17 -49.50
N GLU A 326 9.89 -7.25 -49.27
CA GLU A 326 9.39 -8.16 -50.31
C GLU A 326 7.97 -7.81 -50.81
N ALA A 327 7.28 -6.85 -50.15
CA ALA A 327 5.96 -6.33 -50.53
C ALA A 327 6.05 -5.02 -51.35
#